data_AF-A0A521HFX9-F1
#
_entry.id   AF-A0A521HFX9-F1
#
_cell.length_a   1.000
_cell.length_b   1.000
_cell.length_c   1.000
_cell.angle_alpha   90.00
_cell.angle_beta   90.00
_cell.angle_gamma   90.00
#
_symmetry.space_group_name_H-M   'P 1'
#
loop_
_entity.id
_entity.type
_entity.pdbx_description
1 polymer ?
#
loop_
_entity_poly.entity_id
_entity_poly.type
_entity_poly.pdbx_seq_one_letter_code
_entity_poly.pdbx_strand_id
1 'polypeptide(L)'
;MINSNLQTLDYYPFGMIMEGRSFSASEYRFGFNGKEKEDEPKGYGNSYDFGDRIYDPRIGKWLSIDFLSTAYAPITPFAFSLNNPIAFRDLDGNVVVGSDGNPVTYSVESGQIVWSSNATADIKRIGNAMLKTGTGTKQFNQMMNSTIKVHLKISPKAKFRYNEKGEKVFTYGETLQGNSDEKDNYGKFTKEDGTFGIKEATIVIYEGSFKEVNSKNENYGLDNFTVDELIGVVGTHESVHATDVKEIHEDIHYEVQNAGKSRPSSLREAKPEKIESRARIDTKILQERKKKNVK
;
A
#
# COMPACT_ATOMS: atom_id res chain seq x y z
N MET A 1 12.30 20.05 28.00
CA MET A 1 10.91 19.99 28.49
C MET A 1 10.14 19.07 27.56
N ILE A 2 9.62 17.95 28.06
CA ILE A 2 8.78 17.03 27.29
C ILE A 2 7.34 17.47 27.54
N ASN A 3 6.66 18.05 26.54
CA ASN A 3 5.23 18.31 26.62
C ASN A 3 4.50 16.97 26.50
N SER A 4 4.01 16.44 27.62
CA SER A 4 3.06 15.35 27.64
C SER A 4 1.67 15.89 27.31
N ASN A 5 1.22 15.74 26.06
CA ASN A 5 -0.19 15.92 25.71
C ASN A 5 -0.99 14.78 26.35
N LEU A 6 -1.65 15.06 27.48
CA LEU A 6 -2.53 14.12 28.18
C LEU A 6 -3.95 14.30 27.65
N GLN A 7 -4.45 13.29 26.94
CA GLN A 7 -5.85 13.17 26.55
C GLN A 7 -6.36 11.78 26.93
N THR A 8 -7.55 11.72 27.52
CA THR A 8 -8.32 10.48 27.72
C THR A 8 -9.74 10.70 27.21
N LEU A 9 -10.17 9.82 26.32
CA LEU A 9 -11.48 9.86 25.68
C LEU A 9 -12.07 8.45 25.76
N ASP A 10 -13.21 8.33 26.44
CA ASP A 10 -14.03 7.12 26.36
C ASP A 10 -15.01 7.24 25.20
N TYR A 11 -15.21 6.13 24.48
CA TYR A 11 -16.07 6.09 23.30
C TYR A 11 -17.18 5.06 23.47
N TYR A 12 -18.37 5.39 22.98
CA TYR A 12 -19.39 4.40 22.61
C TYR A 12 -18.86 3.49 21.50
N PRO A 13 -19.45 2.29 21.28
CA PRO A 13 -18.92 1.30 20.34
C PRO A 13 -18.62 1.81 18.92
N PHE A 14 -19.39 2.78 18.43
CA PHE A 14 -19.24 3.39 17.12
C PHE A 14 -18.37 4.67 17.11
N GLY A 15 -17.66 4.97 18.20
CA GLY A 15 -16.68 6.05 18.23
C GLY A 15 -17.21 7.42 18.62
N MET A 16 -18.46 7.52 19.05
CA MET A 16 -18.99 8.73 19.67
C MET A 16 -18.39 8.90 21.06
N ILE A 17 -17.90 10.09 21.38
CA ILE A 17 -17.32 10.38 22.70
C ILE A 17 -18.41 10.29 23.77
N MET A 18 -18.12 9.63 24.89
CA MET A 18 -19.02 9.57 26.04
C MET A 18 -19.03 10.92 26.78
N GLU A 19 -20.22 11.51 26.92
CA GLU A 19 -20.41 12.75 27.67
C GLU A 19 -19.92 12.60 29.11
N GLY A 20 -19.14 13.58 29.59
CA GLY A 20 -18.59 13.59 30.95
C GLY A 20 -17.42 12.62 31.18
N ARG A 21 -16.96 11.88 30.16
CA ARG A 21 -15.82 10.94 30.25
C ARG A 21 -14.70 11.29 29.27
N SER A 22 -14.44 12.59 29.16
CA SER A 22 -13.39 13.16 28.32
C SER A 22 -12.55 14.13 29.14
N PHE A 23 -11.22 13.96 29.12
CA PHE A 23 -10.28 14.93 29.67
C PHE A 23 -9.21 15.23 28.62
N SER A 24 -8.97 16.51 28.35
CA SER A 24 -7.95 16.97 27.41
C SER A 24 -7.20 18.14 28.04
N ALA A 25 -5.89 18.00 28.22
CA ALA A 25 -5.05 19.09 28.71
C ALA A 25 -4.73 20.15 27.63
N SER A 26 -4.92 19.81 26.35
CA SER A 26 -4.71 20.65 25.17
C SER A 26 -5.61 20.19 24.00
N GLU A 27 -5.75 20.99 22.93
CA GLU A 27 -6.40 20.56 21.68
C GLU A 27 -5.55 19.47 20.99
N TYR A 28 -6.02 18.22 21.04
CA TYR A 28 -5.40 17.10 20.34
C TYR A 28 -6.25 16.71 19.12
N ARG A 29 -5.59 16.55 17.97
CA ARG A 29 -6.22 16.37 16.66
C ARG A 29 -6.75 14.96 16.38
N PHE A 30 -6.28 13.94 17.09
CA PHE A 30 -6.68 12.54 16.84
C PHE A 30 -7.69 12.05 17.87
N GLY A 31 -8.51 11.07 17.50
CA GLY A 31 -9.51 10.47 18.40
C GLY A 31 -9.77 9.00 18.10
N PHE A 32 -11.04 8.66 17.83
CA PHE A 32 -11.48 7.29 17.62
C PHE A 32 -10.64 6.57 16.55
N ASN A 33 -10.21 5.34 16.85
CA ASN A 33 -9.30 4.54 16.01
C ASN A 33 -8.00 5.26 15.57
N GLY A 34 -7.56 6.29 16.30
CA GLY A 34 -6.37 7.08 15.97
C GLY A 34 -6.55 7.98 14.75
N LYS A 35 -7.80 8.21 14.31
CA LYS A 35 -8.13 9.04 13.15
C LYS A 35 -8.24 10.50 13.52
N GLU A 36 -7.90 11.35 12.55
CA GLU A 36 -7.95 12.79 12.73
C GLU A 36 -9.42 13.22 12.86
N LYS A 37 -9.69 14.05 13.87
CA LYS A 37 -10.98 14.68 14.08
C LYS A 37 -11.09 15.84 13.11
N GLU A 38 -12.13 15.82 12.30
CA GLU A 38 -12.47 16.94 11.42
C GLU A 38 -13.59 17.74 12.10
N ASP A 39 -13.19 18.72 12.91
CA ASP A 39 -14.11 19.46 13.80
C ASP A 39 -14.76 20.69 13.11
N GLU A 40 -14.27 21.08 11.91
CA GLU A 40 -14.71 22.26 11.15
C GLU A 40 -16.15 22.19 10.62
N PRO A 41 -16.63 21.08 10.01
CA PRO A 41 -17.98 21.04 9.45
C PRO A 41 -19.10 20.69 10.46
N LYS A 42 -18.79 19.99 11.56
CA LYS A 42 -19.80 19.38 12.45
C LYS A 42 -19.53 19.54 13.96
N GLY A 43 -18.52 20.31 14.34
CA GLY A 43 -18.12 20.50 15.73
C GLY A 43 -17.30 19.32 16.29
N TYR A 44 -16.85 19.47 17.54
CA TYR A 44 -15.82 18.62 18.14
C TYR A 44 -16.20 17.12 18.23
N GLY A 45 -15.37 16.26 17.63
CA GLY A 45 -15.46 14.80 17.74
C GLY A 45 -16.61 14.16 16.96
N ASN A 46 -17.22 14.89 16.01
CA ASN A 46 -18.40 14.47 15.27
C ASN A 46 -18.12 14.01 13.83
N SER A 47 -16.87 14.07 13.41
CA SER A 47 -16.38 13.53 12.15
C SER A 47 -14.95 13.06 12.31
N TYR A 48 -14.64 11.93 11.70
CA TYR A 48 -13.29 11.41 11.64
C TYR A 48 -12.90 11.21 10.18
N ASP A 49 -11.74 11.74 9.81
CA ASP A 49 -11.16 11.49 8.50
C ASP A 49 -10.41 10.15 8.53
N PHE A 50 -10.94 9.16 7.81
CA PHE A 50 -10.31 7.86 7.65
C PHE A 50 -9.40 7.78 6.41
N GLY A 51 -9.26 8.88 5.66
CA GLY A 51 -8.50 9.01 4.42
C GLY A 51 -9.44 9.01 3.22
N ASP A 52 -10.02 7.85 2.91
CA ASP A 52 -10.87 7.69 1.72
C ASP A 52 -12.32 8.11 1.94
N ARG A 53 -12.75 8.19 3.20
CA ARG A 53 -14.12 8.54 3.59
C ARG A 53 -14.14 9.29 4.91
N ILE A 54 -15.08 10.22 5.04
CA ILE A 54 -15.41 10.85 6.31
C ILE A 54 -16.42 9.96 7.05
N TYR A 55 -16.07 9.60 8.28
CA TYR A 55 -16.88 8.81 9.17
C TYR A 55 -17.66 9.70 10.14
N ASP A 56 -18.96 9.47 10.29
CA ASP A 56 -19.79 10.13 11.30
C ASP A 56 -20.11 9.17 12.44
N PRO A 57 -19.41 9.28 13.58
CA PRO A 57 -19.56 8.38 14.72
C PRO A 57 -20.92 8.48 15.41
N ARG A 58 -21.66 9.58 15.23
CA ARG A 58 -22.96 9.81 15.87
C ARG A 58 -24.05 8.92 15.29
N ILE A 59 -23.93 8.62 14.00
CA ILE A 59 -24.85 7.75 13.26
C ILE A 59 -24.22 6.40 12.91
N GLY A 60 -22.95 6.17 13.26
CA GLY A 60 -22.25 4.92 12.99
C GLY A 60 -22.07 4.61 11.51
N LYS A 61 -22.00 5.65 10.66
CA LYS A 61 -22.03 5.52 9.20
C LYS A 61 -20.98 6.37 8.50
N TRP A 62 -20.58 5.91 7.33
CA TRP A 62 -19.85 6.71 6.36
C TRP A 62 -20.74 7.81 5.78
N LEU A 63 -20.16 8.97 5.50
CA LEU A 63 -20.85 10.08 4.83
C LEU A 63 -20.87 9.93 3.30
N SER A 64 -20.17 8.93 2.77
CA SER A 64 -20.15 8.56 1.36
C SER A 64 -20.41 7.05 1.21
N ILE A 65 -20.85 6.66 0.01
CA ILE A 65 -21.06 5.26 -0.36
C ILE A 65 -19.71 4.52 -0.32
N ASP A 66 -19.70 3.34 0.29
CA ASP A 66 -18.60 2.39 0.17
C ASP A 66 -18.48 1.94 -1.28
N PHE A 67 -17.32 2.20 -1.88
CA PHE A 67 -16.99 1.75 -3.23
C PHE A 67 -17.04 0.20 -3.35
N LEU A 68 -16.91 -0.52 -2.24
CA LEU A 68 -17.00 -1.98 -2.13
C LEU A 68 -18.40 -2.47 -1.71
N SER A 69 -19.40 -1.60 -1.63
CA SER A 69 -20.76 -1.96 -1.20
C SER A 69 -21.38 -3.12 -1.99
N THR A 70 -21.06 -3.24 -3.29
CA THR A 70 -21.51 -4.35 -4.14
C THR A 70 -20.89 -5.70 -3.75
N ALA A 71 -19.70 -5.71 -3.12
CA ALA A 71 -19.05 -6.92 -2.62
C ALA A 71 -19.60 -7.38 -1.26
N TYR A 72 -20.30 -6.48 -0.55
CA TYR A 72 -20.94 -6.75 0.75
C TYR A 72 -22.47 -6.73 0.62
N ALA A 73 -23.00 -7.47 -0.35
CA ALA A 73 -24.41 -7.41 -0.79
C ALA A 73 -25.51 -7.37 0.30
N PRO A 74 -25.39 -8.01 1.50
CA PRO A 74 -26.41 -7.87 2.54
C PRO A 74 -26.24 -6.63 3.45
N ILE A 75 -25.18 -5.84 3.29
CA ILE A 75 -24.81 -4.73 4.18
C ILE A 75 -24.96 -3.40 3.42
N THR A 76 -25.50 -2.39 4.10
CA THR A 76 -25.69 -1.07 3.50
C THR A 76 -24.35 -0.45 3.07
N PRO A 77 -24.30 0.26 1.92
CA PRO A 77 -23.10 0.97 1.45
C PRO A 77 -22.54 1.99 2.44
N PHE A 78 -23.26 2.34 3.50
CA PHE A 78 -22.82 3.33 4.48
C PHE A 78 -22.33 2.69 5.78
N ALA A 79 -22.27 1.35 5.86
CA ALA A 79 -21.94 0.65 7.09
C ALA A 79 -20.46 0.81 7.46
N PHE A 80 -20.21 1.25 8.69
CA PHE A 80 -18.87 1.27 9.26
C PHE A 80 -18.53 -0.09 9.88
N SER A 81 -17.35 -0.63 9.56
CA SER A 81 -16.81 -1.87 10.16
C SER A 81 -17.83 -3.05 10.12
N LEU A 82 -18.52 -3.23 8.99
CA LEU A 82 -19.56 -4.26 8.80
C LEU A 82 -20.68 -4.22 9.86
N ASN A 83 -20.95 -3.04 10.43
CA ASN A 83 -21.90 -2.82 11.54
C ASN A 83 -21.50 -3.51 12.87
N ASN A 84 -20.23 -3.89 13.04
CA ASN A 84 -19.70 -4.44 14.28
C ASN A 84 -18.30 -3.89 14.61
N PRO A 85 -18.21 -2.61 15.06
CA PRO A 85 -16.96 -1.91 15.33
C PRO A 85 -16.23 -2.40 16.60
N ILE A 86 -16.84 -3.29 17.38
CA ILE A 86 -16.20 -3.97 18.52
C ILE A 86 -15.31 -5.11 18.01
N ALA A 87 -15.78 -5.83 17.00
CA ALA A 87 -15.07 -6.98 16.42
C ALA A 87 -14.16 -6.59 15.24
N PHE A 88 -14.52 -5.55 14.48
CA PHE A 88 -13.82 -5.15 13.27
C PHE A 88 -13.38 -3.70 13.36
N ARG A 89 -12.17 -3.41 12.87
CA ARG A 89 -11.64 -2.07 12.73
C ARG A 89 -11.42 -1.81 11.24
N ASP A 90 -12.13 -0.84 10.71
CA ASP A 90 -11.85 -0.30 9.38
C ASP A 90 -10.66 0.67 9.48
N LEU A 91 -9.50 0.28 8.93
CA LEU A 91 -8.27 1.04 9.07
C LEU A 91 -8.16 2.19 8.06
N ASP A 92 -8.90 2.13 6.95
CA ASP A 92 -8.74 3.01 5.77
C ASP A 92 -9.68 2.67 4.61
N GLY A 93 -10.37 1.52 4.63
CA GLY A 93 -11.44 1.18 3.69
C GLY A 93 -11.08 0.25 2.53
N ASN A 94 -9.91 -0.41 2.48
CA ASN A 94 -9.43 -1.17 1.31
C ASN A 94 -8.36 -2.26 1.66
N VAL A 95 -8.00 -3.19 0.74
CA VAL A 95 -7.35 -4.49 1.13
C VAL A 95 -6.33 -5.13 0.13
N VAL A 96 -5.12 -5.46 0.62
CA VAL A 96 -4.23 -6.53 0.08
C VAL A 96 -4.70 -7.90 0.57
N VAL A 97 -4.75 -8.91 -0.31
CA VAL A 97 -5.27 -10.25 0.02
C VAL A 97 -4.20 -11.34 0.03
N GLY A 98 -4.41 -12.34 0.90
CA GLY A 98 -3.63 -13.58 0.96
C GLY A 98 -3.95 -14.50 -0.21
N SER A 99 -3.23 -15.62 -0.32
CA SER A 99 -3.47 -16.64 -1.36
C SER A 99 -4.84 -17.31 -1.25
N ASP A 100 -5.47 -17.22 -0.08
CA ASP A 100 -6.81 -17.70 0.23
C ASP A 100 -7.91 -16.66 -0.07
N GLY A 101 -7.54 -15.47 -0.55
CA GLY A 101 -8.46 -14.36 -0.85
C GLY A 101 -8.85 -13.53 0.37
N ASN A 102 -8.35 -13.86 1.57
CA ASN A 102 -8.69 -13.12 2.79
C ASN A 102 -7.81 -11.86 2.98
N PRO A 103 -8.32 -10.80 3.64
CA PRO A 103 -7.57 -9.56 3.90
C PRO A 103 -6.32 -9.74 4.74
N VAL A 104 -5.15 -9.35 4.23
CA VAL A 104 -3.91 -9.33 5.02
C VAL A 104 -3.85 -8.04 5.83
N THR A 105 -3.49 -8.17 7.10
CA THR A 105 -3.16 -7.04 8.00
C THR A 105 -1.85 -7.31 8.74
N TYR A 106 -1.26 -6.24 9.31
CA TYR A 106 -0.13 -6.32 10.23
C TYR A 106 -0.30 -5.35 11.41
N SER A 107 0.29 -5.70 12.55
CA SER A 107 0.43 -4.85 13.72
C SER A 107 1.91 -4.69 14.08
N VAL A 108 2.22 -3.73 14.93
CA VAL A 108 3.55 -3.60 15.53
C VAL A 108 3.43 -3.86 17.02
N GLU A 109 4.01 -4.97 17.47
CA GLU A 109 4.01 -5.39 18.87
C GLU A 109 5.44 -5.41 19.39
N SER A 110 5.70 -4.63 20.45
CA SER A 110 7.06 -4.52 21.03
C SER A 110 8.15 -4.19 20.00
N GLY A 111 7.81 -3.40 18.97
CA GLY A 111 8.71 -3.01 17.89
C GLY A 111 8.92 -4.08 16.80
N GLN A 112 8.18 -5.19 16.84
CA GLN A 112 8.21 -6.24 15.82
C GLN A 112 6.92 -6.23 15.00
N ILE A 113 7.05 -6.49 13.70
CA ILE A 113 5.90 -6.61 12.81
C ILE A 113 5.28 -8.00 13.02
N VAL A 114 4.00 -8.02 13.38
CA VAL A 114 3.20 -9.24 13.53
C VAL A 114 2.18 -9.26 12.40
N TRP A 115 2.19 -10.33 11.61
CA TRP A 115 1.31 -10.49 10.46
C TRP A 115 0.11 -11.36 10.80
N SER A 116 -1.03 -11.02 10.22
CA SER A 116 -2.21 -11.90 10.14
C SER A 116 -1.89 -13.29 9.56
N SER A 117 -2.69 -14.29 9.93
CA SER A 117 -2.46 -15.70 9.59
C SER A 117 -2.48 -15.99 8.09
N ASN A 118 -3.24 -15.21 7.33
CA ASN A 118 -3.39 -15.32 5.88
C ASN A 118 -2.27 -14.60 5.08
N ALA A 119 -1.35 -13.90 5.74
CA ALA A 119 -0.17 -13.36 5.09
C ALA A 119 0.78 -14.48 4.64
N THR A 120 0.98 -14.59 3.32
CA THR A 120 1.91 -15.55 2.72
C THR A 120 3.37 -15.22 3.07
N ALA A 121 4.29 -16.16 2.85
CA ALA A 121 5.72 -15.93 3.06
C ALA A 121 6.25 -14.76 2.22
N ASP A 122 5.76 -14.63 0.98
CA ASP A 122 6.14 -13.55 0.07
C ASP A 122 5.63 -12.19 0.56
N ILE A 123 4.36 -12.11 0.98
CA ILE A 123 3.79 -10.87 1.53
C ILE A 123 4.56 -10.45 2.78
N LYS A 124 4.82 -11.40 3.70
CA LYS A 124 5.60 -11.13 4.91
C LYS A 124 6.99 -10.59 4.57
N ARG A 125 7.68 -11.20 3.60
CA ARG A 125 9.04 -10.82 3.24
C ARG A 125 9.09 -9.47 2.52
N ILE A 126 8.21 -9.23 1.56
CA ILE A 126 8.13 -7.96 0.83
C ILE A 126 7.70 -6.84 1.78
N GLY A 127 6.65 -7.07 2.57
CA GLY A 127 6.18 -6.12 3.58
C GLY A 127 7.26 -5.78 4.60
N ASN A 128 7.91 -6.77 5.21
CA ASN A 128 9.02 -6.55 6.14
C ASN A 128 10.20 -5.79 5.50
N ALA A 129 10.45 -5.99 4.20
CA ALA A 129 11.48 -5.27 3.48
C ALA A 129 11.10 -3.81 3.25
N MET A 130 9.88 -3.54 2.77
CA MET A 130 9.38 -2.19 2.51
C MET A 130 9.23 -1.37 3.80
N LEU A 131 8.70 -1.98 4.87
CA LEU A 131 8.46 -1.34 6.16
C LEU A 131 9.73 -0.89 6.90
N LYS A 132 10.93 -1.26 6.43
CA LYS A 132 12.20 -0.76 6.98
C LYS A 132 12.48 0.70 6.63
N THR A 133 11.85 1.25 5.60
CA THR A 133 12.10 2.61 5.10
C THR A 133 10.84 3.45 5.12
N GLY A 134 10.96 4.75 5.36
CA GLY A 134 9.78 5.63 5.38
C GLY A 134 9.04 5.66 4.05
N THR A 135 9.77 5.68 2.93
CA THR A 135 9.17 5.62 1.58
C THR A 135 8.50 4.27 1.31
N GLY A 136 9.16 3.16 1.66
CA GLY A 136 8.60 1.83 1.49
C GLY A 136 7.37 1.59 2.36
N THR A 137 7.35 2.08 3.62
CA THR A 137 6.16 2.03 4.48
C THR A 137 4.97 2.75 3.87
N LYS A 138 5.18 3.94 3.30
CA LYS A 138 4.11 4.71 2.66
C LYS A 138 3.51 3.95 1.48
N GLN A 139 4.36 3.43 0.60
CA GLN A 139 3.92 2.67 -0.57
C GLN A 139 3.27 1.33 -0.19
N PHE A 140 3.80 0.64 0.81
CA PHE A 140 3.22 -0.62 1.29
C PHE A 140 1.83 -0.38 1.87
N ASN A 141 1.65 0.65 2.69
CA ASN A 141 0.33 1.01 3.20
C ASN A 141 -0.61 1.45 2.08
N GLN A 142 -0.14 2.19 1.07
CA GLN A 142 -0.95 2.51 -0.11
C GLN A 142 -1.45 1.26 -0.85
N MET A 143 -0.64 0.20 -0.97
CA MET A 143 -1.09 -1.09 -1.51
C MET A 143 -2.12 -1.76 -0.63
N MET A 144 -1.84 -1.88 0.67
CA MET A 144 -2.75 -2.47 1.66
C MET A 144 -4.13 -1.82 1.62
N ASN A 145 -4.16 -0.53 1.29
CA ASN A 145 -5.33 0.33 1.31
C ASN A 145 -5.83 0.64 -0.11
N SER A 146 -5.43 -0.12 -1.13
CA SER A 146 -5.90 0.10 -2.49
C SER A 146 -7.22 -0.64 -2.75
N THR A 147 -8.13 -0.02 -3.51
CA THR A 147 -9.29 -0.72 -4.10
C THR A 147 -8.87 -1.81 -5.09
N ILE A 148 -7.64 -1.70 -5.60
CA ILE A 148 -7.01 -2.68 -6.49
C ILE A 148 -6.47 -3.80 -5.60
N LYS A 149 -6.91 -5.04 -5.83
CA LYS A 149 -6.36 -6.19 -5.11
C LYS A 149 -4.92 -6.42 -5.57
N VAL A 150 -3.95 -6.18 -4.69
CA VAL A 150 -2.54 -6.37 -5.02
C VAL A 150 -2.05 -7.74 -4.56
N HIS A 151 -1.56 -8.53 -5.50
CA HIS A 151 -0.91 -9.82 -5.24
C HIS A 151 0.61 -9.62 -5.25
N LEU A 152 1.29 -10.12 -4.20
CA LEU A 152 2.73 -10.01 -4.05
C LEU A 152 3.40 -11.38 -4.19
N LYS A 153 4.39 -11.50 -5.08
CA LYS A 153 5.12 -12.73 -5.34
C LYS A 153 6.63 -12.50 -5.40
N ILE A 154 7.39 -13.44 -4.86
CA ILE A 154 8.85 -13.51 -5.05
C ILE A 154 9.16 -14.70 -5.94
N SER A 155 9.81 -14.44 -7.07
CA SER A 155 10.33 -15.49 -7.95
C SER A 155 11.79 -15.80 -7.61
N PRO A 156 12.16 -17.06 -7.35
CA PRO A 156 13.56 -17.44 -7.17
C PRO A 156 14.35 -17.44 -8.49
N LYS A 157 13.66 -17.37 -9.64
CA LYS A 157 14.29 -17.38 -10.97
C LYS A 157 14.72 -15.97 -11.36
N ALA A 158 15.82 -15.87 -12.10
CA ALA A 158 16.21 -14.62 -12.74
C ALA A 158 15.34 -14.35 -13.97
N LYS A 159 15.02 -13.07 -14.21
CA LYS A 159 14.42 -12.60 -15.45
C LYS A 159 15.41 -11.65 -16.12
N PHE A 160 15.71 -11.89 -17.39
CA PHE A 160 16.63 -11.05 -18.16
C PHE A 160 16.29 -11.09 -19.65
N ARG A 161 16.82 -10.10 -20.38
CA ARG A 161 16.85 -10.04 -21.83
C ARG A 161 18.27 -9.76 -22.31
N TYR A 162 18.56 -10.02 -23.58
CA TYR A 162 19.81 -9.59 -24.20
C TYR A 162 19.64 -8.21 -24.82
N ASN A 163 20.59 -7.31 -24.59
CA ASN A 163 20.66 -6.05 -25.32
C ASN A 163 21.31 -6.25 -26.71
N GLU A 164 21.39 -5.18 -27.51
CA GLU A 164 22.00 -5.21 -28.85
C GLU A 164 23.48 -5.63 -28.84
N LYS A 165 24.17 -5.50 -27.70
CA LYS A 165 25.57 -5.91 -27.50
C LYS A 165 25.71 -7.37 -27.04
N GLY A 166 24.60 -8.10 -26.88
CA GLY A 166 24.61 -9.47 -26.36
C GLY A 166 24.80 -9.57 -24.85
N GLU A 167 24.66 -8.47 -24.11
CA GLU A 167 24.79 -8.44 -22.65
C GLU A 167 23.42 -8.72 -22.00
N LYS A 168 23.44 -9.45 -20.87
CA LYS A 168 22.22 -9.68 -20.07
C LYS A 168 21.81 -8.37 -19.38
N VAL A 169 20.56 -7.97 -19.59
CA VAL A 169 19.88 -6.91 -18.85
C VAL A 169 18.82 -7.56 -17.98
N PHE A 170 19.01 -7.49 -16.67
CA PHE A 170 18.11 -8.12 -15.70
C PHE A 170 16.87 -7.26 -15.41
N THR A 171 15.74 -7.93 -15.21
CA THR A 171 14.51 -7.36 -14.67
C THR A 171 14.43 -7.76 -13.20
N TYR A 172 14.29 -6.78 -12.32
CA TYR A 172 14.29 -7.00 -10.87
C TYR A 172 12.88 -7.10 -10.29
N GLY A 173 11.93 -6.38 -10.87
CA GLY A 173 10.52 -6.42 -10.54
C GLY A 173 9.69 -6.21 -11.80
N GLU A 174 8.44 -6.64 -11.74
CA GLU A 174 7.43 -6.20 -12.68
C GLU A 174 6.03 -6.22 -12.05
N THR A 175 5.17 -5.39 -12.59
CA THR A 175 3.76 -5.33 -12.24
C THR A 175 2.89 -5.69 -13.43
N LEU A 176 2.06 -6.71 -13.24
CA LEU A 176 0.97 -7.05 -14.15
C LEU A 176 -0.28 -6.29 -13.71
N GLN A 177 -0.75 -5.35 -14.53
CA GLN A 177 -2.00 -4.62 -14.31
C GLN A 177 -3.17 -5.45 -14.85
N GLY A 178 -3.81 -6.22 -13.97
CA GLY A 178 -4.90 -7.13 -14.31
C GLY A 178 -4.76 -8.54 -13.72
N ASN A 179 -5.71 -9.40 -14.07
CA ASN A 179 -5.87 -10.76 -13.51
C ASN A 179 -5.49 -11.90 -14.48
N SER A 180 -4.99 -11.58 -15.68
CA SER A 180 -4.70 -12.57 -16.74
C SER A 180 -5.94 -13.36 -17.23
N ASP A 181 -7.16 -13.00 -16.84
CA ASP A 181 -8.41 -13.62 -17.30
C ASP A 181 -9.02 -12.81 -18.46
N GLU A 182 -8.88 -13.33 -19.67
CA GLU A 182 -9.48 -12.73 -20.87
C GLU A 182 -10.99 -12.51 -20.77
N LYS A 183 -11.70 -13.35 -20.01
CA LYS A 183 -13.17 -13.33 -19.95
C LYS A 183 -13.73 -12.10 -19.25
N ASP A 184 -12.96 -11.49 -18.35
CA ASP A 184 -13.35 -10.26 -17.67
C ASP A 184 -12.49 -9.05 -18.10
N ASN A 185 -11.94 -9.13 -19.31
CA ASN A 185 -11.06 -8.12 -19.90
C ASN A 185 -9.80 -7.91 -19.04
N TYR A 186 -9.23 -9.00 -18.53
CA TYR A 186 -8.05 -8.97 -17.67
C TYR A 186 -8.27 -8.16 -16.39
N GLY A 187 -9.50 -8.05 -15.91
CA GLY A 187 -9.86 -7.17 -14.80
C GLY A 187 -9.81 -5.67 -15.10
N LYS A 188 -9.63 -5.25 -16.36
CA LYS A 188 -9.64 -3.84 -16.78
C LYS A 188 -11.08 -3.34 -16.98
N PHE A 189 -11.36 -2.12 -16.54
CA PHE A 189 -12.67 -1.48 -16.67
C PHE A 189 -12.57 0.00 -17.02
N THR A 190 -13.68 0.56 -17.51
CA THR A 190 -13.85 1.99 -17.73
C THR A 190 -14.86 2.53 -16.72
N LYS A 191 -14.52 3.63 -16.05
CA LYS A 191 -15.39 4.35 -15.13
C LYS A 191 -16.38 5.23 -15.90
N GLU A 192 -17.42 5.69 -15.22
CA GLU A 192 -18.44 6.57 -15.79
C GLU A 192 -17.87 7.89 -16.34
N ASP A 193 -16.77 8.38 -15.73
CA ASP A 193 -16.05 9.58 -16.17
C ASP A 193 -15.12 9.34 -17.38
N GLY A 194 -15.10 8.13 -17.93
CA GLY A 194 -14.27 7.74 -19.08
C GLY A 194 -12.84 7.34 -18.70
N THR A 195 -12.45 7.40 -17.43
CA THR A 195 -11.13 6.95 -16.99
C THR A 195 -11.05 5.42 -16.92
N PHE A 196 -9.84 4.89 -17.10
CA PHE A 196 -9.59 3.44 -17.06
C PHE A 196 -9.06 3.01 -15.69
N GLY A 197 -9.36 1.78 -15.30
CA GLY A 197 -8.87 1.18 -14.06
C GLY A 197 -8.72 -0.33 -14.17
N ILE A 198 -8.18 -0.92 -13.11
CA ILE A 198 -8.00 -2.37 -12.94
C ILE A 198 -8.59 -2.82 -11.61
N LYS A 199 -9.08 -4.06 -11.56
CA LYS A 199 -9.58 -4.67 -10.31
C LYS A 199 -8.46 -5.24 -9.44
N GLU A 200 -7.39 -5.70 -10.07
CA GLU A 200 -6.28 -6.33 -9.40
C GLU A 200 -4.97 -6.13 -10.16
N ALA A 201 -3.87 -6.27 -9.44
CA ALA A 201 -2.52 -6.20 -9.97
C ALA A 201 -1.63 -7.25 -9.30
N THR A 202 -0.68 -7.81 -10.04
CA THR A 202 0.32 -8.73 -9.48
C THR A 202 1.71 -8.14 -9.59
N ILE A 203 2.37 -7.93 -8.45
CA ILE A 203 3.79 -7.56 -8.37
C ILE A 203 4.61 -8.84 -8.22
N VAL A 204 5.58 -9.01 -9.11
CA VAL A 204 6.54 -10.11 -9.08
C VAL A 204 7.95 -9.55 -8.92
N ILE A 205 8.62 -9.91 -7.83
CA ILE A 205 10.02 -9.54 -7.59
C ILE A 205 10.92 -10.74 -7.92
N TYR A 206 11.89 -10.55 -8.81
CA TYR A 206 12.79 -11.60 -9.29
C TYR A 206 14.06 -11.68 -8.45
N GLU A 207 14.01 -12.43 -7.35
CA GLU A 207 15.14 -12.62 -6.45
C GLU A 207 16.36 -13.23 -7.16
N GLY A 208 16.13 -14.13 -8.12
CA GLY A 208 17.20 -14.72 -8.91
C GLY A 208 17.99 -13.67 -9.70
N SER A 209 17.35 -12.58 -10.12
CA SER A 209 18.03 -11.47 -10.81
C SER A 209 19.03 -10.75 -9.91
N PHE A 210 18.67 -10.50 -8.64
CA PHE A 210 19.59 -9.90 -7.66
C PHE A 210 20.79 -10.83 -7.38
N LYS A 211 20.52 -12.13 -7.26
CA LYS A 211 21.55 -13.14 -6.95
C LYS A 211 22.56 -13.30 -8.10
N GLU A 212 22.09 -13.34 -9.35
CA GLU A 212 23.01 -13.42 -10.51
C GLU A 212 23.91 -12.19 -10.60
N VAL A 213 23.38 -10.98 -10.37
CA VAL A 213 24.17 -9.75 -10.37
C VAL A 213 25.21 -9.73 -9.24
N ASN A 214 24.79 -10.02 -8.00
CA ASN A 214 25.70 -10.02 -6.86
C ASN A 214 26.81 -11.09 -6.98
N SER A 215 26.52 -12.24 -7.60
CA SER A 215 27.50 -13.32 -7.76
C SER A 215 28.70 -12.96 -8.64
N LYS A 216 28.57 -11.93 -9.49
CA LYS A 216 29.61 -11.53 -10.44
C LYS A 216 30.54 -10.42 -9.93
N ASN A 217 30.33 -9.87 -8.71
CA ASN A 217 30.96 -8.63 -8.25
C ASN A 217 30.78 -7.44 -9.23
N GLU A 218 29.85 -7.57 -10.17
CA GLU A 218 29.50 -6.52 -11.11
C GLU A 218 28.46 -5.66 -10.40
N ASN A 219 28.91 -4.51 -9.90
CA ASN A 219 28.07 -3.53 -9.22
C ASN A 219 27.18 -2.84 -10.26
N TYR A 220 26.19 -3.57 -10.80
CA TYR A 220 25.25 -3.13 -11.85
C TYR A 220 24.25 -2.10 -11.32
N GLY A 221 24.74 -1.00 -10.72
CA GLY A 221 23.91 0.06 -10.15
C GLY A 221 23.03 -0.39 -8.97
N LEU A 222 23.21 -1.63 -8.49
CA LEU A 222 22.68 -2.05 -7.21
C LEU A 222 23.62 -1.43 -6.18
N ASP A 223 23.10 -0.46 -5.43
CA ASP A 223 23.78 0.04 -4.24
C ASP A 223 24.19 -1.17 -3.36
N ASN A 224 25.21 -1.04 -2.50
CA ASN A 224 25.70 -2.12 -1.62
C ASN A 224 24.64 -2.56 -0.59
N PHE A 225 23.55 -3.13 -1.09
CA PHE A 225 22.30 -3.45 -0.45
C PHE A 225 22.19 -4.96 -0.37
N THR A 226 21.65 -5.42 0.74
CA THR A 226 21.22 -6.80 0.90
C THR A 226 20.08 -7.12 -0.07
N VAL A 227 19.87 -8.41 -0.35
CA VAL A 227 18.74 -8.86 -1.19
C VAL A 227 17.41 -8.35 -0.65
N ASP A 228 17.20 -8.36 0.67
CA ASP A 228 15.96 -7.85 1.26
C ASP A 228 15.83 -6.32 1.13
N GLU A 229 16.92 -5.56 1.19
CA GLU A 229 16.87 -4.12 0.91
C GLU A 229 16.49 -3.83 -0.54
N LEU A 230 17.01 -4.63 -1.49
CA LEU A 230 16.63 -4.56 -2.90
C LEU A 230 15.17 -4.95 -3.13
N ILE A 231 14.67 -5.99 -2.45
CA ILE A 231 13.24 -6.35 -2.46
C ILE A 231 12.39 -5.16 -1.99
N GLY A 232 12.80 -4.47 -0.92
CA GLY A 232 12.09 -3.30 -0.42
C GLY A 232 12.07 -2.16 -1.42
N VAL A 233 13.21 -1.85 -2.04
CA VAL A 233 13.34 -0.80 -3.05
C VAL A 233 12.49 -1.11 -4.29
N VAL A 234 12.61 -2.31 -4.84
CA VAL A 234 11.87 -2.73 -6.03
C VAL A 234 10.38 -2.85 -5.74
N GLY A 235 9.98 -3.41 -4.60
CA GLY A 235 8.58 -3.42 -4.19
C GLY A 235 7.99 -2.01 -4.07
N THR A 236 8.78 -1.02 -3.63
CA THR A 236 8.38 0.39 -3.58
C THR A 236 8.22 0.99 -4.98
N HIS A 237 9.05 0.60 -5.95
CA HIS A 237 8.86 0.98 -7.35
C HIS A 237 7.56 0.39 -7.92
N GLU A 238 7.44 -0.93 -7.86
CA GLU A 238 6.33 -1.68 -8.47
C GLU A 238 4.97 -1.33 -7.87
N SER A 239 4.93 -0.96 -6.58
CA SER A 239 3.69 -0.52 -5.93
C SER A 239 3.01 0.66 -6.64
N VAL A 240 3.77 1.52 -7.31
CA VAL A 240 3.25 2.67 -8.06
C VAL A 240 2.47 2.17 -9.28
N HIS A 241 3.06 1.26 -10.05
CA HIS A 241 2.42 0.63 -11.20
C HIS A 241 1.15 -0.14 -10.80
N ALA A 242 1.10 -0.66 -9.57
CA ALA A 242 0.00 -1.47 -9.07
C ALA A 242 -1.16 -0.65 -8.48
N THR A 243 -0.90 0.57 -7.96
CA THR A 243 -1.88 1.30 -7.16
C THR A 243 -2.18 2.72 -7.63
N ASP A 244 -1.32 3.31 -8.44
CA ASP A 244 -1.49 4.69 -8.87
C ASP A 244 -2.51 4.77 -9.99
N VAL A 245 -3.75 5.13 -9.64
CA VAL A 245 -4.88 5.18 -10.58
C VAL A 245 -4.63 6.07 -11.79
N LYS A 246 -3.77 7.08 -11.66
CA LYS A 246 -3.42 7.96 -12.77
C LYS A 246 -2.45 7.28 -13.72
N GLU A 247 -1.37 6.67 -13.22
CA GLU A 247 -0.45 5.91 -14.07
C GLU A 247 -1.16 4.72 -14.76
N ILE A 248 -2.02 4.01 -14.03
CA ILE A 248 -2.82 2.90 -14.59
C ILE A 248 -3.74 3.40 -15.71
N HIS A 249 -4.41 4.54 -15.50
CA HIS A 249 -5.25 5.13 -16.53
C HIS A 249 -4.44 5.46 -17.79
N GLU A 250 -3.29 6.12 -17.65
CA GLU A 250 -2.42 6.51 -18.76
C GLU A 250 -1.87 5.28 -19.51
N ASP A 251 -1.49 4.23 -18.78
CA ASP A 251 -1.00 2.97 -19.36
C ASP A 251 -2.08 2.30 -20.22
N ILE A 252 -3.30 2.14 -19.67
CA ILE A 252 -4.42 1.52 -20.40
C ILE A 252 -4.89 2.43 -21.55
N HIS A 253 -4.96 3.75 -21.32
CA HIS A 253 -5.36 4.69 -22.36
C HIS A 253 -4.42 4.61 -23.57
N TYR A 254 -3.11 4.56 -23.32
CA TYR A 254 -2.11 4.38 -24.38
C TYR A 254 -2.25 3.03 -25.07
N GLU A 255 -2.45 1.94 -24.32
CA GLU A 255 -2.68 0.60 -24.86
C GLU A 255 -3.86 0.56 -25.84
N VAL A 256 -4.99 1.16 -25.46
CA VAL A 256 -6.20 1.24 -26.28
C VAL A 256 -5.95 2.05 -27.56
N GLN A 257 -5.25 3.18 -27.47
CA GLN A 257 -4.96 4.02 -28.63
C GLN A 257 -3.91 3.43 -29.59
N ASN A 258 -3.04 2.56 -29.09
CA ASN A 258 -1.87 2.07 -29.82
C ASN A 258 -1.92 0.55 -30.08
N ALA A 259 -3.13 0.00 -30.22
CA ALA A 259 -3.37 -1.40 -30.58
C ALA A 259 -2.64 -2.41 -29.67
N GLY A 260 -2.73 -2.22 -28.36
CA GLY A 260 -2.14 -3.13 -27.38
C GLY A 260 -0.68 -2.83 -27.02
N LYS A 261 -0.06 -1.79 -27.59
CA LYS A 261 1.33 -1.43 -27.26
C LYS A 261 1.42 -0.79 -25.89
N SER A 262 2.45 -1.13 -25.13
CA SER A 262 2.76 -0.49 -23.85
C SER A 262 3.18 0.97 -24.03
N ARG A 263 2.82 1.81 -23.05
CA ARG A 263 3.27 3.19 -22.95
C ARG A 263 4.80 3.28 -22.96
N PRO A 264 5.41 4.28 -23.62
CA PRO A 264 6.86 4.41 -23.68
C PRO A 264 7.49 4.41 -22.28
N SER A 265 8.56 3.63 -22.10
CA SER A 265 9.19 3.43 -20.79
C SER A 265 9.65 4.74 -20.13
N SER A 266 10.11 5.72 -20.89
CA SER A 266 10.53 7.02 -20.35
C SER A 266 9.39 7.80 -19.67
N LEU A 267 8.13 7.54 -20.04
CA LEU A 267 6.96 8.16 -19.42
C LEU A 267 6.42 7.30 -18.29
N ARG A 268 6.31 5.99 -18.54
CA ARG A 268 5.78 5.00 -17.59
C ARG A 268 6.64 4.86 -16.35
N GLU A 269 7.96 4.87 -16.49
CA GLU A 269 8.89 4.64 -15.38
C GLU A 269 9.25 5.92 -14.61
N ALA A 270 8.94 7.12 -15.12
CA ALA A 270 9.42 8.39 -14.54
C ALA A 270 9.00 8.61 -13.07
N LYS A 271 7.74 8.31 -12.74
CA LYS A 271 7.22 8.45 -11.38
C LYS A 271 7.67 7.33 -10.43
N PRO A 272 7.56 6.04 -10.81
CA PRO A 272 8.16 4.92 -10.08
C PRO A 272 9.66 5.13 -9.79
N GLU A 273 10.47 5.54 -10.77
CA GLU A 273 11.91 5.78 -10.61
C GLU A 273 12.23 6.86 -9.58
N LYS A 274 11.41 7.92 -9.51
CA LYS A 274 11.56 8.96 -8.50
C LYS A 274 11.29 8.43 -7.09
N ILE A 275 10.27 7.60 -6.94
CA ILE A 275 9.89 6.97 -5.68
C ILE A 275 10.95 5.93 -5.27
N GLU A 276 11.44 5.13 -6.21
CA GLU A 276 12.52 4.17 -6.01
C GLU A 276 13.81 4.89 -5.56
N SER A 277 14.19 5.98 -6.23
CA SER A 277 15.35 6.78 -5.86
C SER A 277 15.28 7.27 -4.42
N ARG A 278 14.08 7.65 -3.95
CA ARG A 278 13.86 8.03 -2.55
C ARG A 278 13.99 6.84 -1.60
N ALA A 279 13.45 5.67 -1.97
CA ALA A 279 13.59 4.44 -1.19
C ALA A 279 15.06 4.01 -1.04
N ARG A 280 15.87 4.16 -2.10
CA ARG A 280 17.32 3.93 -2.07
C ARG A 280 18.03 4.87 -1.08
N ILE A 281 17.67 6.15 -1.08
CA ILE A 281 18.23 7.13 -0.13
C ILE A 281 17.87 6.74 1.31
N ASP A 282 16.60 6.44 1.59
CA ASP A 282 16.15 6.04 2.92
C ASP A 282 16.88 4.76 3.40
N THR A 283 17.13 3.82 2.48
CA THR A 283 17.89 2.59 2.74
C THR A 283 19.34 2.89 3.11
N LYS A 284 20.03 3.77 2.36
CA LYS A 284 21.41 4.20 2.68
C LYS A 284 21.48 4.85 4.06
N ILE A 285 20.54 5.74 4.38
CA ILE A 285 20.46 6.39 5.70
C ILE A 285 20.29 5.35 6.81
N LEU A 286 19.45 4.33 6.59
CA LEU A 286 19.25 3.24 7.54
C LEU A 286 20.55 2.45 7.78
N GLN A 287 21.28 2.12 6.71
CA GLN A 287 22.58 1.44 6.82
C GLN A 287 23.61 2.28 7.60
N GLU A 288 23.68 3.58 7.36
CA GLU A 288 24.58 4.48 8.09
C GLU A 288 24.24 4.56 9.58
N ARG A 289 22.95 4.65 9.94
CA ARG A 289 22.50 4.64 11.34
C ARG A 289 22.90 3.35 12.04
N LYS A 290 22.74 2.20 11.39
CA LYS A 290 23.17 0.91 11.93
C LYS A 290 24.68 0.87 12.20
N LYS A 291 25.50 1.39 11.28
CA LYS A 291 26.97 1.46 11.47
C LYS A 291 27.38 2.34 12.67
N LYS A 292 26.63 3.42 12.95
CA LYS A 292 26.89 4.32 14.08
C LYS A 292 26.50 3.74 15.43
N ASN A 293 25.46 2.90 15.48
CA ASN A 293 24.99 2.26 16.73
C ASN A 293 25.77 1.00 17.12
N VAL A 294 26.77 0.59 16.32
CA VAL A 294 27.63 -0.59 16.57
C VAL A 294 29.03 -0.17 17.10
N LYS A 295 29.25 1.13 17.36
CA LYS A 295 30.43 1.67 18.05
C LYS A 295 30.04 2.14 19.45
#